data_AF-A0A6P1BUY3-F1
#
_entry.id   AF-A0A6P1BUY3-F1
#
_cell.length_a   1.000
_cell.length_b   1.000
_cell.length_c   1.000
_cell.angle_alpha   90.00
_cell.angle_beta   90.00
_cell.angle_gamma   90.00
#
_symmetry.space_group_name_H-M   'P 1'
#
loop_
_entity.id
_entity.type
_entity.pdbx_description
1 polymer ?
#
loop_
_entity_poly.entity_id
_entity_poly.type
_entity_poly.pdbx_seq_one_letter_code
_entity_poly.pdbx_strand_id
1 'polypeptide(L)'
;IKDSMPPILDVLRQVDPTFREVPSQADGRLSTRFVSRGNFNVEFLTPNQSSDEQALGGAAASPLRFLDYLIYQPIRAVLLHGAGVAVLVPSPERYAIHKLIVGSRRKVDRDATAKSAKDRLQARSIIEAMIANRQHADLASALTEAWDRGDQWRAAIRTSIATYDDDLQSSLRTELAKGVTELGSDPAGYDLSDKLATAEAYQSRPK
;
A
#
# COMPACT_ATOMS: atom_id res chain seq x y z
N ILE A 1 -20.93 11.93 -30.69
CA ILE A 1 -21.03 12.76 -29.46
C ILE A 1 -19.65 12.69 -28.83
N LYS A 2 -18.95 13.82 -28.65
CA LYS A 2 -17.69 13.85 -27.91
C LYS A 2 -18.07 13.78 -26.44
N ASP A 3 -17.99 12.59 -25.84
CA ASP A 3 -18.11 12.42 -24.38
C ASP A 3 -16.92 13.12 -23.72
N SER A 4 -17.07 14.42 -23.46
CA SER A 4 -16.14 15.18 -22.65
C SER A 4 -16.72 15.26 -21.25
N MET A 5 -15.99 14.71 -20.29
CA MET A 5 -16.34 14.84 -18.87
C MET A 5 -16.35 16.33 -18.49
N PRO A 6 -17.39 16.83 -17.78
CA PRO A 6 -17.40 18.19 -17.26
C PRO A 6 -16.27 18.38 -16.22
N PRO A 7 -15.89 19.63 -15.89
CA PRO A 7 -14.90 19.90 -14.86
C PRO A 7 -15.24 19.17 -13.56
N ILE A 8 -14.26 18.52 -12.94
CA ILE A 8 -14.54 17.66 -11.79
C ILE A 8 -15.16 18.43 -10.62
N LEU A 9 -14.79 19.70 -10.43
CA LEU A 9 -15.38 20.55 -9.40
C LEU A 9 -16.90 20.68 -9.57
N ASP A 10 -17.37 20.80 -10.80
CA ASP A 10 -18.80 20.92 -11.09
C ASP A 10 -19.53 19.61 -10.77
N VAL A 11 -18.91 18.46 -11.06
CA VAL A 11 -19.43 17.14 -10.66
C VAL A 11 -19.52 17.03 -9.14
N LEU A 12 -18.45 17.39 -8.42
CA LEU A 12 -18.43 17.33 -6.96
C LEU A 12 -19.47 18.26 -6.33
N ARG A 13 -19.71 19.44 -6.92
CA ARG A 13 -20.72 20.40 -6.46
C ARG A 13 -22.16 19.93 -6.66
N GLN A 14 -22.43 19.00 -7.57
CA GLN A 14 -23.74 18.35 -7.67
C GLN A 14 -24.04 17.48 -6.44
N VAL A 15 -23.00 16.97 -5.76
CA VAL A 15 -23.14 16.19 -4.53
C VAL A 15 -23.12 17.10 -3.30
N ASP A 16 -22.17 18.03 -3.23
CA ASP A 16 -22.05 19.03 -2.15
C ASP A 16 -21.57 20.37 -2.73
N PRO A 17 -22.45 21.40 -2.79
CA PRO A 17 -22.10 22.71 -3.35
C PRO A 17 -20.92 23.41 -2.66
N THR A 18 -20.52 22.97 -1.47
CA THR A 18 -19.42 23.56 -0.70
C THR A 18 -18.03 23.10 -1.14
N PHE A 19 -17.93 22.15 -2.06
CA PHE A 19 -16.64 21.75 -2.63
C PHE A 19 -15.91 22.95 -3.25
N ARG A 20 -14.62 23.04 -2.92
CA ARG A 20 -13.67 24.00 -3.48
C ARG A 20 -12.37 23.32 -3.83
N GLU A 21 -11.68 23.88 -4.80
CA GLU A 21 -10.32 23.50 -5.16
C GLU A 21 -9.31 23.91 -4.08
N VAL A 22 -8.33 23.06 -3.89
CA VAL A 22 -7.12 23.36 -3.12
C VAL A 22 -5.96 23.35 -4.11
N PRO A 23 -5.39 24.53 -4.42
CA PRO A 23 -4.24 24.63 -5.33
C PRO A 23 -3.08 23.77 -4.82
N SER A 24 -2.40 23.07 -5.74
CA SER A 24 -1.18 22.36 -5.41
C SER A 24 -0.09 23.33 -4.94
N GLN A 25 0.71 22.92 -3.95
CA GLN A 25 1.86 23.71 -3.51
C GLN A 25 3.01 23.71 -4.53
N ALA A 26 3.05 22.72 -5.43
CA ALA A 26 4.09 22.59 -6.46
C ALA A 26 3.77 23.44 -7.71
N ASP A 27 2.49 23.55 -8.08
CA ASP A 27 2.01 24.42 -9.14
C ASP A 27 0.60 24.91 -8.82
N GLY A 28 0.46 26.20 -8.49
CA GLY A 28 -0.82 26.81 -8.13
C GLY A 28 -1.83 26.91 -9.28
N ARG A 29 -1.42 26.58 -10.52
CA ARG A 29 -2.32 26.52 -11.70
C ARG A 29 -3.07 25.19 -11.78
N LEU A 30 -2.67 24.20 -11.00
CA LEU A 30 -3.21 22.84 -11.02
C LEU A 30 -3.78 22.47 -9.65
N SER A 31 -5.04 22.04 -9.65
CA SER A 31 -5.71 21.53 -8.46
C SER A 31 -5.66 20.00 -8.45
N THR A 32 -5.01 19.42 -7.44
CA THR A 32 -4.93 17.98 -7.23
C THR A 32 -5.84 17.48 -6.11
N ARG A 33 -6.44 18.42 -5.36
CA ARG A 33 -7.28 18.17 -4.19
C ARG A 33 -8.51 19.07 -4.21
N PHE A 34 -9.64 18.51 -3.82
CA PHE A 34 -10.92 19.19 -3.65
C PHE A 34 -11.45 18.92 -2.25
N VAL A 35 -11.95 19.95 -1.56
CA VAL A 35 -12.36 19.86 -0.16
C VAL A 35 -13.74 20.48 0.04
N SER A 36 -14.62 19.79 0.76
CA SER A 36 -15.91 20.34 1.16
C SER A 36 -15.85 21.02 2.52
N ARG A 37 -16.89 21.79 2.89
CA ARG A 37 -16.99 22.43 4.20
C ARG A 37 -17.00 21.40 5.35
N GLY A 38 -17.52 20.20 5.10
CA GLY A 38 -17.50 19.07 6.03
C GLY A 38 -16.13 18.36 6.14
N ASN A 39 -15.08 18.91 5.52
CA ASN A 39 -13.73 18.35 5.49
C ASN A 39 -13.64 16.98 4.77
N PHE A 40 -14.55 16.70 3.83
CA PHE A 40 -14.37 15.61 2.87
C PHE A 40 -13.34 16.02 1.83
N ASN A 41 -12.37 15.14 1.57
CA ASN A 41 -11.27 15.38 0.66
C ASN A 41 -11.37 14.41 -0.52
N VAL A 42 -11.29 14.93 -1.74
CA VAL A 42 -11.16 14.16 -2.98
C VAL A 42 -9.81 14.53 -3.59
N GLU A 43 -8.97 13.53 -3.81
CA GLU A 43 -7.63 13.70 -4.36
C GLU A 43 -7.44 12.80 -5.58
N PHE A 44 -6.78 13.34 -6.60
CA PHE A 44 -6.39 12.57 -7.78
C PHE A 44 -4.93 12.19 -7.65
N LEU A 45 -4.64 10.90 -7.77
CA LEU A 45 -3.31 10.34 -7.57
C LEU A 45 -2.85 9.63 -8.85
N THR A 46 -1.56 9.74 -9.15
CA THR A 46 -0.91 9.03 -10.26
C THR A 46 0.31 8.27 -9.75
N PRO A 47 0.66 7.11 -10.34
CA PRO A 47 1.94 6.48 -10.09
C PRO A 47 3.09 7.48 -10.22
N ASN A 48 4.14 7.31 -9.40
CA ASN A 48 5.32 8.17 -9.43
C ASN A 48 6.22 7.89 -10.65
N GLN A 49 5.66 7.99 -11.85
CA GLN A 49 6.32 7.92 -13.15
C GLN A 49 6.29 9.32 -13.80
N SER A 50 7.31 9.63 -14.61
CA SER A 50 7.65 10.99 -15.04
C SER A 50 6.81 11.52 -16.22
N SER A 51 5.48 11.42 -16.19
CA SER A 51 4.63 12.12 -17.16
C SER A 51 3.68 13.10 -16.47
N ASP A 52 3.67 14.34 -16.98
CA ASP A 52 2.74 15.42 -16.66
C ASP A 52 1.30 15.06 -17.11
N GLU A 53 0.75 13.99 -16.55
CA GLU A 53 -0.59 13.53 -16.92
C GLU A 53 -1.65 14.24 -16.08
N GLN A 54 -2.49 15.00 -16.78
CA GLN A 54 -3.78 15.43 -16.25
C GLN A 54 -4.60 14.18 -15.92
N ALA A 55 -5.17 14.13 -14.73
CA ALA A 55 -5.92 12.98 -14.25
C ALA A 55 -7.18 12.76 -15.10
N LEU A 56 -8.22 13.53 -14.80
CA LEU A 56 -9.57 13.42 -15.36
C LEU A 56 -10.27 14.79 -15.25
N GLY A 57 -11.01 15.21 -16.27
CA GLY A 57 -11.87 16.40 -16.21
C GLY A 57 -11.14 17.72 -15.88
N GLY A 58 -9.88 17.86 -16.30
CA GLY A 58 -9.06 19.06 -16.06
C GLY A 58 -8.34 19.09 -14.71
N ALA A 59 -8.54 18.11 -13.82
CA ALA A 59 -7.77 18.00 -12.59
C ALA A 59 -6.39 17.41 -12.84
N ALA A 60 -5.38 17.91 -12.12
CA ALA A 60 -4.06 17.28 -12.11
C ALA A 60 -4.02 16.11 -11.12
N ALA A 61 -3.13 15.15 -11.36
CA ALA A 61 -2.85 14.09 -10.40
C ALA A 61 -1.58 14.40 -9.60
N SER A 62 -1.61 14.12 -8.31
CA SER A 62 -0.39 14.13 -7.48
C SER A 62 0.35 12.79 -7.62
N PRO A 63 1.65 12.80 -7.95
CA PRO A 63 2.44 11.58 -8.00
C PRO A 63 2.58 11.00 -6.58
N LEU A 64 2.22 9.73 -6.42
CA LEU A 64 2.34 9.02 -5.16
C LEU A 64 3.28 7.83 -5.30
N ARG A 65 4.33 7.81 -4.46
CA ARG A 65 5.29 6.70 -4.41
C ARG A 65 4.59 5.40 -4.02
N PHE A 66 5.01 4.30 -4.65
CA PHE A 66 4.48 2.94 -4.43
C PHE A 66 3.02 2.72 -4.87
N LEU A 67 2.39 3.74 -5.47
CA LEU A 67 1.03 3.60 -5.98
C LEU A 67 0.97 2.59 -7.12
N ASP A 68 2.01 2.52 -7.96
CA ASP A 68 2.16 1.55 -9.04
C ASP A 68 2.05 0.09 -8.56
N TYR A 69 2.65 -0.22 -7.41
CA TYR A 69 2.54 -1.54 -6.78
C TYR A 69 1.15 -1.77 -6.18
N LEU A 70 0.58 -0.74 -5.56
CA LEU A 70 -0.71 -0.85 -4.88
C LEU A 70 -1.87 -1.09 -5.86
N ILE A 71 -1.85 -0.44 -7.02
CA ILE A 71 -2.93 -0.52 -8.02
C ILE A 71 -2.69 -1.59 -9.08
N TYR A 72 -1.58 -2.34 -8.99
CA TYR A 72 -1.31 -3.45 -9.89
C TYR A 72 -2.23 -4.63 -9.58
N GLN A 73 -2.87 -5.19 -10.61
CA GLN A 73 -3.85 -6.29 -10.52
C GLN A 73 -4.92 -6.07 -9.43
N PRO A 74 -5.75 -5.02 -9.55
CA PRO A 74 -6.79 -4.74 -8.57
C PRO A 74 -7.88 -5.82 -8.61
N ILE A 75 -8.54 -6.01 -7.48
CA ILE A 75 -9.69 -6.91 -7.37
C ILE A 75 -11.00 -6.14 -7.50
N ARG A 76 -12.05 -6.84 -7.96
CA ARG A 76 -13.40 -6.29 -8.05
C ARG A 76 -14.07 -6.38 -6.67
N ALA A 77 -14.64 -5.28 -6.22
CA ALA A 77 -15.45 -5.21 -5.01
C ALA A 77 -16.74 -4.43 -5.27
N VAL A 78 -17.66 -4.45 -4.30
CA VAL A 78 -18.91 -3.71 -4.35
C VAL A 78 -19.00 -2.82 -3.12
N LEU A 79 -19.11 -1.50 -3.32
CA LEU A 79 -19.48 -0.58 -2.24
C LEU A 79 -20.98 -0.72 -1.97
N LEU A 80 -21.32 -0.95 -0.71
CA LEU A 80 -22.69 -1.16 -0.25
C LEU A 80 -23.44 0.17 -0.12
N HIS A 81 -23.73 0.80 -1.26
CA HIS A 81 -24.54 2.02 -1.37
C HIS A 81 -25.62 1.85 -2.42
N GLY A 82 -26.89 2.11 -2.06
CA GLY A 82 -28.02 1.89 -2.94
C GLY A 82 -28.08 0.43 -3.44
N ALA A 83 -28.14 0.23 -4.75
CA ALA A 83 -28.11 -1.08 -5.40
C ALA A 83 -26.71 -1.74 -5.42
N GLY A 84 -25.69 -1.06 -4.90
CA GLY A 84 -24.29 -1.47 -4.98
C GLY A 84 -23.55 -0.74 -6.09
N VAL A 85 -22.33 -0.29 -5.80
CA VAL A 85 -21.45 0.35 -6.78
C VAL A 85 -20.23 -0.53 -7.01
N ALA A 86 -20.06 -1.02 -8.24
CA ALA A 86 -18.89 -1.81 -8.61
C ALA A 86 -17.64 -0.92 -8.59
N VAL A 87 -16.61 -1.39 -7.88
CA VAL A 87 -15.33 -0.68 -7.74
C VAL A 87 -14.15 -1.63 -7.93
N LEU A 88 -13.02 -1.05 -8.31
CA LEU A 88 -11.73 -1.73 -8.25
C LEU A 88 -11.01 -1.27 -6.99
N VAL A 89 -10.52 -2.22 -6.21
CA VAL A 89 -9.73 -1.96 -5.01
C VAL A 89 -8.41 -2.72 -5.06
N PRO A 90 -7.35 -2.22 -4.40
CA PRO A 90 -6.14 -2.99 -4.20
C PRO A 90 -6.45 -4.34 -3.56
N SER A 91 -5.71 -5.38 -3.94
CA SER A 91 -5.80 -6.66 -3.27
C SER A 91 -5.33 -6.54 -1.81
N PRO A 92 -5.91 -7.29 -0.85
CA PRO A 92 -5.59 -7.16 0.57
C PRO A 92 -4.09 -7.31 0.87
N GLU A 93 -3.43 -8.29 0.25
CA GLU A 93 -2.00 -8.56 0.40
C GLU A 93 -1.14 -7.39 -0.07
N ARG A 94 -1.41 -6.84 -1.26
CA ARG A 94 -0.68 -5.67 -1.78
C ARG A 94 -0.94 -4.45 -0.91
N TYR A 95 -2.17 -4.25 -0.45
CA TYR A 95 -2.49 -3.17 0.46
C TYR A 95 -1.70 -3.28 1.77
N ALA A 96 -1.62 -4.48 2.36
CA ALA A 96 -0.86 -4.71 3.59
C ALA A 96 0.64 -4.44 3.41
N ILE A 97 1.27 -5.01 2.38
CA ILE A 97 2.70 -4.79 2.10
C ILE A 97 2.99 -3.33 1.78
N HIS A 98 2.14 -2.67 0.99
CA HIS A 98 2.23 -1.23 0.72
C HIS A 98 2.18 -0.40 2.01
N LYS A 99 1.30 -0.76 2.95
CA LYS A 99 1.19 -0.08 4.25
C LYS A 99 2.42 -0.27 5.13
N LEU A 100 3.09 -1.43 5.08
CA LEU A 100 4.40 -1.60 5.72
C LEU A 100 5.43 -0.62 5.12
N ILE A 101 5.47 -0.47 3.80
CA ILE A 101 6.44 0.39 3.13
C ILE A 101 6.19 1.87 3.44
N VAL A 102 4.94 2.34 3.34
CA VAL A 102 4.58 3.73 3.64
C VAL A 102 4.78 4.05 5.13
N GLY A 103 4.44 3.10 6.01
CA GLY A 103 4.56 3.24 7.45
C GLY A 103 6.00 3.45 7.94
N SER A 104 7.03 2.95 7.25
CA SER A 104 8.43 3.16 7.65
C SER A 104 9.01 4.50 7.17
N ARG A 105 8.41 5.12 6.16
CA ARG A 105 8.96 6.30 5.46
C ARG A 105 8.39 7.64 5.95
N ARG A 106 7.29 7.65 6.69
CA ARG A 106 6.71 8.86 7.29
C ARG A 106 7.52 9.31 8.52
N LYS A 107 8.76 9.77 8.32
CA LYS A 107 9.64 10.30 9.38
C LYS A 107 9.75 11.84 9.42
N VAL A 108 9.17 12.55 8.45
CA VAL A 108 9.50 13.97 8.18
C VAL A 108 8.41 14.98 8.62
N ASP A 109 7.17 14.54 8.87
CA ASP A 109 6.07 15.45 9.30
C ASP A 109 5.85 15.46 10.82
N ARG A 110 5.31 16.57 11.35
CA ARG A 110 4.93 16.69 12.78
C ARG A 110 3.89 15.65 13.22
N ASP A 111 3.03 15.19 12.30
CA ASP A 111 2.04 14.13 12.53
C ASP A 111 2.53 12.73 12.10
N ALA A 112 3.78 12.61 11.67
CA ALA A 112 4.24 11.43 10.95
C ALA A 112 4.27 10.17 11.82
N THR A 113 4.53 10.31 13.12
CA THR A 113 4.51 9.19 14.08
C THR A 113 3.11 8.57 14.21
N ALA A 114 2.07 9.39 14.37
CA ALA A 114 0.69 8.91 14.48
C ALA A 114 0.19 8.29 13.17
N LYS A 115 0.51 8.93 12.03
CA LYS A 115 0.18 8.42 10.69
C LYS A 115 0.90 7.11 10.39
N SER A 116 2.17 7.01 10.75
CA SER A 116 2.99 5.80 10.64
C SER A 116 2.44 4.65 11.48
N ALA A 117 2.12 4.90 12.75
CA ALA A 117 1.50 3.91 13.63
C ALA A 117 0.16 3.41 13.07
N LYS A 118 -0.67 4.31 12.55
CA LYS A 118 -1.92 3.96 11.88
C LYS A 118 -1.70 3.06 10.66
N ASP A 119 -0.75 3.40 9.78
CA ASP A 119 -0.47 2.58 8.59
C ASP A 119 0.00 1.18 8.97
N ARG A 120 0.87 1.05 9.99
CA ARG A 120 1.32 -0.26 10.48
C ARG A 120 0.21 -1.05 11.14
N LEU A 121 -0.67 -0.41 11.92
CA LEU A 121 -1.84 -1.09 12.49
C LEU A 121 -2.78 -1.62 11.41
N GLN A 122 -2.98 -0.87 10.33
CA GLN A 122 -3.76 -1.33 9.17
C GLN A 122 -3.10 -2.54 8.49
N ALA A 123 -1.78 -2.50 8.27
CA ALA A 123 -1.04 -3.63 7.72
C ALA A 123 -1.16 -4.87 8.61
N ARG A 124 -0.92 -4.73 9.92
CA ARG A 124 -1.07 -5.79 10.92
C ARG A 124 -2.45 -6.44 10.86
N SER A 125 -3.51 -5.63 10.90
CA SER A 125 -4.89 -6.15 10.93
C SER A 125 -5.21 -7.02 9.71
N ILE A 126 -4.74 -6.62 8.53
CA ILE A 126 -4.94 -7.38 7.30
C ILE A 126 -4.07 -8.64 7.29
N ILE A 127 -2.80 -8.53 7.69
CA ILE A 127 -1.87 -9.67 7.77
C ILE A 127 -2.42 -10.75 8.71
N GLU A 128 -2.85 -10.38 9.92
CA GLU A 128 -3.42 -11.31 10.89
C GLU A 128 -4.68 -11.99 10.34
N ALA A 129 -5.56 -11.25 9.67
CA ALA A 129 -6.75 -11.82 9.02
C ALA A 129 -6.40 -12.78 7.88
N MET A 130 -5.41 -12.45 7.05
CA MET A 130 -4.95 -13.32 5.95
C MET A 130 -4.31 -14.60 6.47
N ILE A 131 -3.47 -14.51 7.52
CA ILE A 131 -2.88 -15.67 8.18
C ILE A 131 -3.97 -16.58 8.76
N ALA A 132 -4.94 -16.01 9.48
CA ALA A 132 -6.07 -16.76 10.03
C ALA A 132 -6.89 -17.48 8.95
N ASN A 133 -6.96 -16.91 7.74
CA ASN A 133 -7.66 -17.48 6.59
C ASN A 133 -6.78 -18.34 5.68
N ARG A 134 -5.54 -18.68 6.10
CA ARG A 134 -4.58 -19.51 5.34
C ARG A 134 -4.23 -18.94 3.96
N GLN A 135 -4.18 -17.62 3.84
CA GLN A 135 -3.79 -16.89 2.63
C GLN A 135 -2.30 -16.53 2.64
N HIS A 136 -1.46 -17.40 3.23
CA HIS A 136 -0.03 -17.16 3.40
C HIS A 136 0.73 -17.14 2.06
N ALA A 137 0.28 -17.90 1.05
CA ALA A 137 0.85 -17.86 -0.30
C ALA A 137 0.60 -16.52 -1.02
N ASP A 138 -0.60 -15.95 -0.93
CA ASP A 138 -0.93 -14.64 -1.52
C ASP A 138 -0.06 -13.55 -0.87
N LEU A 139 0.04 -13.56 0.46
CA LEU A 139 0.85 -12.63 1.21
C LEU A 139 2.34 -12.75 0.86
N ALA A 140 2.85 -13.98 0.72
CA ALA A 140 4.21 -14.24 0.29
C ALA A 140 4.47 -13.72 -1.14
N SER A 141 3.57 -13.99 -2.09
CA SER A 141 3.71 -13.52 -3.47
C SER A 141 3.78 -11.99 -3.54
N ALA A 142 2.95 -11.29 -2.77
CA ALA A 142 2.97 -9.84 -2.72
C ALA A 142 4.26 -9.30 -2.08
N LEU A 143 4.74 -9.96 -1.02
CA LEU A 143 5.98 -9.60 -0.35
C LEU A 143 7.19 -9.80 -1.26
N THR A 144 7.32 -10.94 -1.93
CA THR A 144 8.48 -11.26 -2.77
C THR A 144 8.58 -10.27 -3.94
N GLU A 145 7.46 -9.96 -4.60
CA GLU A 145 7.45 -8.93 -5.64
C GLU A 145 7.91 -7.57 -5.10
N ALA A 146 7.40 -7.16 -3.94
CA ALA A 146 7.83 -5.90 -3.31
C ALA A 146 9.31 -5.93 -2.94
N TRP A 147 9.81 -7.06 -2.46
CA TRP A 147 11.20 -7.27 -2.07
C TRP A 147 12.16 -7.21 -3.27
N ASP A 148 11.73 -7.72 -4.42
CA ASP A 148 12.53 -7.80 -5.64
C ASP A 148 12.61 -6.46 -6.38
N ARG A 149 11.79 -5.46 -5.99
CA ARG A 149 11.88 -4.08 -6.49
C ARG A 149 13.08 -3.27 -5.95
N GLY A 150 13.87 -3.85 -5.05
CA GLY A 150 15.20 -3.34 -4.67
C GLY A 150 15.34 -2.88 -3.22
N ASP A 151 16.56 -2.49 -2.85
CA ASP A 151 16.97 -2.36 -1.44
C ASP A 151 16.17 -1.38 -0.61
N GLN A 152 15.68 -0.30 -1.22
CA GLN A 152 14.84 0.66 -0.49
C GLN A 152 13.48 0.07 -0.09
N TRP A 153 12.96 -0.90 -0.85
CA TRP A 153 11.72 -1.61 -0.50
C TRP A 153 11.99 -2.60 0.63
N ARG A 154 13.06 -3.39 0.51
CA ARG A 154 13.53 -4.34 1.53
C ARG A 154 13.73 -3.65 2.89
N ALA A 155 14.45 -2.52 2.91
CA ALA A 155 14.71 -1.75 4.12
C ALA A 155 13.41 -1.20 4.75
N ALA A 156 12.47 -0.74 3.91
CA ALA A 156 11.19 -0.20 4.37
C ALA A 156 10.31 -1.28 5.01
N ILE A 157 10.26 -2.48 4.41
CA ILE A 157 9.54 -3.65 4.93
C ILE A 157 10.16 -4.08 6.26
N ARG A 158 11.48 -4.31 6.31
CA ARG A 158 12.20 -4.69 7.54
C ARG A 158 11.93 -3.71 8.68
N THR A 159 12.04 -2.42 8.41
CA THR A 159 11.84 -1.36 9.40
C THR A 159 10.44 -1.41 10.01
N SER A 160 9.40 -1.66 9.19
CA SER A 160 8.03 -1.74 9.72
C SER A 160 7.76 -3.03 10.48
N ILE A 161 8.23 -4.18 9.99
CA ILE A 161 8.07 -5.47 10.68
C ILE A 161 8.75 -5.45 12.05
N ALA A 162 9.94 -4.85 12.15
CA ALA A 162 10.69 -4.75 13.41
C ALA A 162 9.99 -3.90 14.50
N THR A 163 8.86 -3.25 14.20
CA THR A 163 8.10 -2.46 15.17
C THR A 163 6.95 -3.25 15.80
N TYR A 164 6.68 -4.46 15.31
CA TYR A 164 5.70 -5.36 15.89
C TYR A 164 6.29 -6.11 17.09
N ASP A 165 5.41 -6.66 17.94
CA ASP A 165 5.81 -7.58 19.00
C ASP A 165 6.43 -8.87 18.44
N ASP A 166 7.20 -9.57 19.28
CA ASP A 166 7.96 -10.76 18.87
C ASP A 166 7.06 -11.92 18.42
N ASP A 167 5.86 -12.03 18.99
CA ASP A 167 4.88 -13.06 18.63
C ASP A 167 4.40 -12.86 17.19
N LEU A 168 4.00 -11.64 16.84
CA LEU A 168 3.59 -11.31 15.48
C LEU A 168 4.76 -11.41 14.50
N GLN A 169 5.97 -10.97 14.88
CA GLN A 169 7.14 -11.12 14.01
C GLN A 169 7.46 -12.59 13.71
N SER A 170 7.37 -13.45 14.72
CA SER A 170 7.60 -14.89 14.58
C SER A 170 6.54 -15.54 13.70
N SER A 171 5.26 -15.30 14.00
CA SER A 171 4.13 -15.82 13.22
C SER A 171 4.19 -15.38 11.76
N LEU A 172 4.44 -14.08 11.52
CA LEU A 172 4.56 -13.54 10.18
C LEU A 172 5.71 -14.19 9.41
N ARG A 173 6.88 -14.35 10.03
CA ARG A 173 8.03 -15.00 9.39
C ARG A 173 7.71 -16.44 9.00
N THR A 174 7.12 -17.22 9.92
CA THR A 174 6.77 -18.62 9.67
C THR A 174 5.78 -18.76 8.51
N GLU A 175 4.70 -17.97 8.51
CA GLU A 175 3.68 -18.04 7.47
C GLU A 175 4.21 -17.57 6.10
N LEU A 176 5.00 -16.51 6.08
CA LEU A 176 5.67 -16.07 4.84
C LEU A 176 6.65 -17.11 4.32
N ALA A 177 7.46 -17.73 5.18
CA ALA A 177 8.42 -18.77 4.78
C ALA A 177 7.71 -19.96 4.12
N LYS A 178 6.58 -20.38 4.72
CA LYS A 178 5.71 -21.40 4.15
C LYS A 178 5.18 -20.98 2.78
N GLY A 179 4.62 -19.78 2.66
CA GLY A 179 4.11 -19.27 1.39
C GLY A 179 5.17 -19.16 0.30
N VAL A 180 6.37 -18.67 0.64
CA VAL A 180 7.51 -18.59 -0.29
C VAL A 180 7.93 -19.98 -0.79
N THR A 181 7.95 -20.97 0.12
CA THR A 181 8.25 -22.37 -0.24
C THR A 181 7.18 -22.95 -1.17
N GLU A 182 5.90 -22.70 -0.89
CA GLU A 182 4.79 -23.14 -1.76
C GLU A 182 4.83 -22.51 -3.16
N LEU A 183 5.36 -21.28 -3.27
CA LEU A 183 5.59 -20.60 -4.55
C LEU A 183 6.84 -21.10 -5.29
N GLY A 184 7.63 -22.02 -4.71
CA GLY A 184 8.82 -22.59 -5.32
C GLY A 184 10.09 -21.75 -5.18
N SER A 185 10.09 -20.77 -4.26
CA SER A 185 11.23 -19.90 -3.97
C SER A 185 11.88 -20.27 -2.63
N ASP A 186 13.14 -19.86 -2.44
CA ASP A 186 13.87 -20.08 -1.17
C ASP A 186 13.55 -18.97 -0.16
N PRO A 187 12.97 -19.28 1.02
CA PRO A 187 12.73 -18.32 2.10
C PRO A 187 13.98 -17.53 2.53
N ALA A 188 15.18 -18.09 2.39
CA ALA A 188 16.41 -17.40 2.75
C ALA A 188 16.67 -16.14 1.90
N GLY A 189 16.16 -16.08 0.66
CA GLY A 189 16.27 -14.92 -0.23
C GLY A 189 15.46 -13.69 0.25
N TYR A 190 14.56 -13.90 1.21
CA TYR A 190 13.60 -12.90 1.69
C TYR A 190 13.71 -12.60 3.20
N ASP A 191 14.83 -12.97 3.83
CA ASP A 191 15.07 -12.90 5.29
C ASP A 191 14.07 -13.72 6.14
N LEU A 192 13.54 -14.79 5.56
CA LEU A 192 12.54 -15.65 6.20
C LEU A 192 13.13 -16.97 6.72
N SER A 193 14.45 -17.12 6.70
CA SER A 193 15.10 -18.30 7.26
C SER A 193 14.90 -18.39 8.77
N ASP A 194 14.68 -19.62 9.24
CA ASP A 194 14.61 -19.88 10.67
C ASP A 194 15.97 -19.61 11.33
N LYS A 195 15.99 -18.77 12.37
CA LYS A 195 17.21 -18.54 13.16
C LYS A 195 17.76 -19.83 13.78
N LEU A 196 16.93 -20.86 13.96
CA LEU A 196 17.32 -22.17 14.49
C LEU A 196 18.10 -23.03 13.47
N ALA A 197 17.72 -23.03 12.19
CA ALA A 197 18.41 -23.82 11.16
C ALA A 197 19.84 -23.32 10.89
N THR A 198 20.07 -22.00 11.02
CA THR A 198 21.39 -21.39 10.79
C THR A 198 22.40 -21.75 11.90
N ALA A 199 21.93 -22.02 13.13
CA ALA A 199 22.79 -22.41 14.24
C ALA A 199 23.28 -23.87 14.12
N GLU A 200 22.42 -24.78 13.67
CA GLU A 200 22.77 -26.19 13.44
C GLU A 200 23.67 -26.38 12.21
N ALA A 201 23.48 -25.57 11.16
CA ALA A 201 24.32 -25.58 9.96
C ALA A 201 25.76 -25.05 10.25
N TYR A 202 25.92 -24.13 11.21
CA TYR A 202 27.23 -23.62 11.61
C TYR A 202 27.99 -24.61 12.53
N GLN A 203 27.28 -25.42 13.31
CA GLN A 203 27.86 -26.46 14.17
C GLN A 203 28.23 -27.74 13.42
N SER A 204 27.66 -27.97 12.23
CA SER A 204 27.85 -29.21 11.45
C SER A 204 28.97 -29.15 10.40
N ARG A 205 29.75 -28.07 10.32
CA ARG A 205 30.94 -28.01 9.44
C ARG A 205 32.17 -28.58 10.16
N PRO A 206 32.71 -29.74 9.74
CA PRO A 206 34.00 -30.22 10.27
C PRO A 206 35.14 -29.32 9.79
N LYS A 207 36.18 -29.21 10.64
CA LYS A 207 37.42 -28.43 10.40
C LYS A 207 38.19 -28.93 9.19
#